data_AF-A0A5J4VXK9-F1
#
_entry.id   AF-A0A5J4VXK9-F1
#
_cell.length_a   1.000
_cell.length_b   1.000
_cell.length_c   1.000
_cell.angle_alpha   90.00
_cell.angle_beta   90.00
_cell.angle_gamma   90.00
#
_symmetry.space_group_name_H-M   'P 1'
#
loop_
_entity.id
_entity.type
_entity.pdbx_description
1 polymer ?
#
loop_
_entity_poly.entity_id
_entity_poly.type
_entity_poly.pdbx_seq_one_letter_code
_entity_poly.pdbx_strand_id
1 'polypeptide(L)'
;MHVLFITYSLTGNTAFVAESIGKILREQFGHSVTFIDALKIIKAAKLGSNKKPISENRDLDCKELQDLRAQLAQADVLGLGCFVSCHLPQIGLEEIFDTSVLSAEIFSNIKFFFTYTTHGSVPHPVGDVLATIINNRTEQASYLGHLNIRTPENIISYLPPINYHNAWDDVELAKIDPFGMSVGEALKDPNNIKSISFNKIAHIDYSMQFSIVGRTGPPQVDESKCVKCRTCVNLCPYNVIKIGSKGFPEWDADSCLVCCRCYNQCPNEAIDFPKVFGAFRSRYSKPDFTKVGVGDGKNEKGQIMIPLPLPQEIFARRGWKP
;
A
#
# COMPACT_ATOMS: atom_id res chain seq x y z
N MET A 1 -3.52 3.04 -25.86
CA MET A 1 -3.87 3.90 -24.72
C MET A 1 -2.71 3.91 -23.75
N HIS A 2 -2.52 5.02 -23.05
CA HIS A 2 -1.55 5.11 -21.97
C HIS A 2 -2.21 4.80 -20.63
N VAL A 3 -1.75 3.73 -19.98
CA VAL A 3 -2.23 3.27 -18.68
C VAL A 3 -1.24 3.70 -17.60
N LEU A 4 -1.70 4.58 -16.72
CA LEU A 4 -0.93 5.05 -15.58
C LEU A 4 -1.37 4.31 -14.31
N PHE A 5 -0.42 3.68 -13.63
CA PHE A 5 -0.63 3.10 -12.31
C PHE A 5 -0.08 4.05 -11.25
N ILE A 6 -0.92 4.44 -10.28
CA ILE A 6 -0.50 5.12 -9.06
C ILE A 6 -0.67 4.13 -7.91
N THR A 7 0.42 3.70 -7.31
CA THR A 7 0.41 2.63 -6.31
C THR A 7 1.02 3.09 -5.00
N TYR A 8 0.29 2.96 -3.88
CA TYR A 8 0.88 3.07 -2.56
C TYR A 8 1.10 1.70 -1.95
N SER A 9 2.36 1.24 -1.89
CA SER A 9 2.70 -0.08 -1.35
C SER A 9 3.54 -0.03 -0.08
N LEU A 10 3.16 -0.83 0.93
CA LEU A 10 3.88 -0.92 2.20
C LEU A 10 5.09 -1.85 2.11
N THR A 11 4.87 -3.07 1.65
CA THR A 11 5.88 -4.14 1.56
C THR A 11 6.01 -4.66 0.13
N GLY A 12 5.63 -3.89 -0.89
CA GLY A 12 5.75 -4.30 -2.30
C GLY A 12 4.62 -5.19 -2.82
N ASN A 13 3.73 -5.72 -1.95
CA ASN A 13 2.60 -6.56 -2.37
C ASN A 13 1.72 -5.87 -3.42
N THR A 14 1.27 -4.64 -3.13
CA THR A 14 0.43 -3.85 -4.04
C THR A 14 1.15 -3.46 -5.32
N ALA A 15 2.46 -3.18 -5.24
CA ALA A 15 3.28 -2.87 -6.40
C ALA A 15 3.34 -4.06 -7.36
N PHE A 16 3.47 -5.28 -6.84
CA PHE A 16 3.44 -6.49 -7.66
C PHE A 16 2.10 -6.74 -8.35
N VAL A 17 0.98 -6.48 -7.67
CA VAL A 17 -0.34 -6.54 -8.32
C VAL A 17 -0.39 -5.56 -9.50
N ALA A 18 0.07 -4.32 -9.30
CA ALA A 18 0.14 -3.32 -10.35
C ALA A 18 1.03 -3.79 -11.52
N GLU A 19 2.25 -4.23 -11.22
CA GLU A 19 3.23 -4.70 -12.22
C GLU A 19 2.70 -5.90 -13.02
N SER A 20 1.97 -6.81 -12.38
CA SER A 20 1.39 -8.00 -13.01
C SER A 20 0.24 -7.63 -13.97
N ILE A 21 -0.68 -6.77 -13.53
CA ILE A 21 -1.74 -6.23 -14.41
C ILE A 21 -1.12 -5.46 -15.57
N GLY A 22 -0.18 -4.56 -15.27
CA GLY A 22 0.50 -3.74 -16.28
C GLY A 22 1.28 -4.58 -17.30
N LYS A 23 1.89 -5.70 -16.87
CA LYS A 23 2.52 -6.67 -17.78
C LYS A 23 1.52 -7.22 -18.79
N ILE A 24 0.34 -7.66 -18.34
CA ILE A 24 -0.73 -8.17 -19.21
C ILE A 24 -1.18 -7.09 -20.20
N LEU A 25 -1.49 -5.89 -19.72
CA LEU A 25 -1.95 -4.78 -20.57
C LEU A 25 -0.91 -4.38 -21.63
N ARG A 26 0.38 -4.44 -21.28
CA ARG A 26 1.47 -4.15 -22.22
C ARG A 26 1.69 -5.27 -23.24
N GLU A 27 1.85 -6.49 -22.76
CA GLU A 27 2.34 -7.61 -23.58
C GLU A 27 1.22 -8.27 -24.41
N GLN A 28 0.00 -8.32 -23.88
CA GLN A 28 -1.13 -8.98 -24.55
C GLN A 28 -2.05 -8.00 -25.28
N PHE A 29 -2.11 -6.74 -24.84
CA PHE A 29 -3.01 -5.71 -25.40
C PHE A 29 -2.29 -4.53 -26.05
N GLY A 30 -0.95 -4.47 -25.99
CA GLY A 30 -0.15 -3.45 -26.67
C GLY A 30 -0.29 -2.03 -26.10
N HIS A 31 -0.74 -1.88 -24.86
CA HIS A 31 -0.83 -0.56 -24.22
C HIS A 31 0.52 -0.08 -23.70
N SER A 32 0.73 1.25 -23.67
CA SER A 32 1.86 1.83 -22.94
C SER A 32 1.50 1.89 -21.45
N VAL A 33 2.45 1.52 -20.59
CA VAL A 33 2.22 1.41 -19.14
C VAL A 33 3.29 2.17 -18.37
N THR A 34 2.86 2.96 -17.39
CA THR A 34 3.75 3.68 -16.47
C THR A 34 3.35 3.44 -15.03
N PHE A 35 4.34 3.30 -14.15
CA PHE A 35 4.13 3.10 -12.71
C PHE A 35 4.66 4.29 -11.92
N ILE A 36 3.85 4.78 -10.99
CA ILE A 36 4.18 5.84 -10.05
C ILE A 36 4.04 5.29 -8.63
N ASP A 37 5.12 5.41 -7.85
CA ASP A 37 5.15 5.06 -6.44
C ASP A 37 4.63 6.24 -5.60
N ALA A 38 3.40 6.11 -5.10
CA ALA A 38 2.76 7.14 -4.28
C ALA A 38 3.52 7.42 -2.98
N LEU A 39 4.32 6.48 -2.45
CA LEU A 39 5.16 6.75 -1.28
C LEU A 39 6.15 7.88 -1.55
N LYS A 40 6.77 7.91 -2.74
CA LYS A 40 7.75 8.93 -3.09
C LYS A 40 7.10 10.31 -3.12
N ILE A 41 5.89 10.39 -3.69
CA ILE A 41 5.11 11.63 -3.73
C ILE A 41 4.72 12.07 -2.31
N ILE A 42 4.12 11.19 -1.51
CA ILE A 42 3.70 11.49 -0.13
C ILE A 42 4.88 12.02 0.68
N LYS A 43 6.05 11.39 0.55
CA LYS A 43 7.25 11.78 1.26
C LYS A 43 7.83 13.10 0.79
N ALA A 44 7.98 13.28 -0.53
CA ALA A 44 8.57 14.47 -1.11
C ALA A 44 7.67 15.70 -0.87
N ALA A 45 6.36 15.55 -1.10
CA ALA A 45 5.38 16.61 -0.93
C ALA A 45 4.90 16.80 0.53
N LYS A 46 5.40 15.99 1.47
CA LYS A 46 5.07 16.05 2.91
C LYS A 46 3.55 15.94 3.17
N LEU A 47 2.92 14.97 2.55
CA LEU A 47 1.49 14.69 2.68
C LEU A 47 1.23 13.73 3.85
N GLY A 48 0.10 13.89 4.54
CA GLY A 48 -0.35 13.04 5.65
C GLY A 48 0.51 13.06 6.93
N SER A 49 1.48 13.99 7.10
CA SER A 49 2.47 13.92 8.18
C SER A 49 1.94 14.30 9.58
N ASN A 50 0.83 15.04 9.68
CA ASN A 50 0.39 15.68 10.92
C ASN A 50 -0.91 15.10 11.50
N LYS A 51 -1.30 13.87 11.12
CA LYS A 51 -2.60 13.27 11.52
C LYS A 51 -3.80 14.18 11.23
N LYS A 52 -3.72 14.94 10.13
CA LYS A 52 -4.78 15.80 9.60
C LYS A 52 -5.06 15.38 8.16
N PRO A 53 -6.31 15.48 7.66
CA PRO A 53 -6.62 15.18 6.27
C PRO A 53 -5.87 16.07 5.27
N ILE A 54 -5.58 17.32 5.64
CA ILE A 54 -4.80 18.27 4.85
C ILE A 54 -3.58 18.71 5.67
N SER A 55 -2.41 18.66 5.03
CA SER A 55 -1.12 18.97 5.62
C SER A 55 -0.79 20.46 5.51
N GLU A 56 -0.20 21.04 6.55
CA GLU A 56 0.08 22.49 6.64
C GLU A 56 1.41 22.90 5.99
N ASN A 57 2.42 22.01 5.96
CA ASN A 57 3.79 22.30 5.52
C ASN A 57 4.18 21.51 4.25
N ARG A 58 3.32 21.54 3.24
CA ARG A 58 3.47 20.78 1.99
C ARG A 58 4.57 21.34 1.09
N ASP A 59 5.17 20.47 0.29
CA ASP A 59 6.13 20.82 -0.76
C ASP A 59 5.57 20.42 -2.14
N LEU A 60 4.80 21.32 -2.75
CA LEU A 60 4.07 21.05 -3.99
C LEU A 60 4.91 21.26 -5.26
N ASP A 61 6.16 21.70 -5.10
CA ASP A 61 7.11 21.96 -6.18
C ASP A 61 8.15 20.84 -6.33
N CYS A 62 8.02 19.75 -5.56
CA CYS A 62 8.91 18.60 -5.65
C CYS A 62 8.85 17.88 -7.01
N LYS A 63 9.97 17.27 -7.40
CA LYS A 63 10.14 16.55 -8.67
C LYS A 63 9.10 15.44 -8.85
N GLU A 64 8.83 14.69 -7.78
CA GLU A 64 7.89 13.57 -7.79
C GLU A 64 6.48 14.00 -8.20
N LEU A 65 6.05 15.18 -7.74
CA LEU A 65 4.74 15.71 -8.09
C LEU A 65 4.73 16.30 -9.51
N GLN A 66 5.83 16.92 -9.95
CA GLN A 66 5.98 17.35 -11.35
C GLN A 66 5.95 16.15 -12.32
N ASP A 67 6.65 15.07 -11.99
CA ASP A 67 6.63 13.82 -12.76
C ASP A 67 5.21 13.24 -12.82
N LEU A 68 4.51 13.17 -11.68
CA LEU A 68 3.12 12.71 -11.63
C LEU A 68 2.22 13.56 -12.54
N ARG A 69 2.36 14.88 -12.49
CA ARG A 69 1.59 15.80 -13.33
C ARG A 69 1.82 15.52 -14.83
N ALA A 70 3.08 15.34 -15.22
CA ALA A 70 3.44 15.04 -16.60
C ALA A 70 2.87 13.69 -17.08
N GLN A 71 2.82 12.68 -16.21
CA GLN A 71 2.22 11.38 -16.54
C GLN A 71 0.69 11.44 -16.61
N LEU A 72 0.03 12.12 -15.67
CA LEU A 72 -1.43 12.29 -15.69
C LEU A 72 -1.92 13.00 -16.95
N ALA A 73 -1.19 14.03 -17.39
CA ALA A 73 -1.52 14.77 -18.61
C ALA A 73 -1.53 13.91 -19.89
N GLN A 74 -0.84 12.76 -19.89
CA GLN A 74 -0.72 11.85 -21.04
C GLN A 74 -1.55 10.57 -20.89
N ALA A 75 -2.05 10.29 -19.69
CA ALA A 75 -2.76 9.06 -19.40
C ALA A 75 -4.19 9.10 -19.97
N ASP A 76 -4.62 7.98 -20.55
CA ASP A 76 -6.03 7.74 -20.89
C ASP A 76 -6.74 6.90 -19.82
N VAL A 77 -5.98 6.04 -19.12
CA VAL A 77 -6.48 5.07 -18.14
C VAL A 77 -5.72 5.22 -16.83
N LEU A 78 -6.44 5.31 -15.71
CA LEU A 78 -5.86 5.41 -14.37
C LEU A 78 -6.13 4.15 -13.53
N GLY A 79 -5.08 3.43 -13.16
CA GLY A 79 -5.11 2.37 -12.16
C GLY A 79 -4.64 2.88 -10.79
N LEU A 80 -5.54 3.07 -9.83
CA LEU A 80 -5.18 3.47 -8.47
C LEU A 80 -5.22 2.29 -7.51
N GLY A 81 -4.13 2.06 -6.78
CA GLY A 81 -4.13 0.99 -5.79
C GLY A 81 -3.32 1.26 -4.54
N CYS A 82 -3.73 0.62 -3.44
CA CYS A 82 -3.06 0.74 -2.16
C CYS A 82 -3.20 -0.51 -1.28
N PHE A 83 -2.36 -0.58 -0.26
CA PHE A 83 -2.62 -1.49 0.85
C PHE A 83 -3.73 -0.94 1.75
N VAL A 84 -4.46 -1.84 2.44
CA VAL A 84 -5.47 -1.48 3.42
C VAL A 84 -4.83 -1.24 4.79
N SER A 85 -5.17 -0.12 5.42
CA SER A 85 -4.74 0.26 6.76
C SER A 85 -5.95 0.69 7.59
N CYS A 86 -6.25 -0.07 8.66
CA CYS A 86 -7.41 0.18 9.52
C CYS A 86 -8.69 0.47 8.72
N HIS A 87 -9.04 -0.42 7.78
CA HIS A 87 -10.23 -0.24 6.97
C HIS A 87 -10.19 1.01 6.06
N LEU A 88 -9.03 1.52 5.65
CA LEU A 88 -8.95 2.69 4.77
C LEU A 88 -7.67 2.59 3.90
N PRO A 89 -7.53 3.41 2.85
CA PRO A 89 -6.20 3.75 2.36
C PRO A 89 -5.35 4.29 3.52
N GLN A 90 -4.03 4.14 3.47
CA GLN A 90 -3.19 4.83 4.45
C GLN A 90 -3.20 6.34 4.15
N ILE A 91 -3.34 7.16 5.20
CA ILE A 91 -3.35 8.63 5.08
C ILE A 91 -2.19 9.18 4.25
N GLY A 92 -2.48 10.23 3.49
CA GLY A 92 -1.59 10.86 2.53
C GLY A 92 -1.88 10.46 1.09
N LEU A 93 -2.44 9.26 0.84
CA LEU A 93 -2.76 8.84 -0.53
C LEU A 93 -3.85 9.71 -1.17
N GLU A 94 -4.96 9.90 -0.47
CA GLU A 94 -6.07 10.73 -0.95
C GLU A 94 -5.66 12.20 -1.12
N GLU A 95 -4.75 12.69 -0.28
CA GLU A 95 -4.28 14.07 -0.30
C GLU A 95 -3.53 14.38 -1.62
N ILE A 96 -2.93 13.38 -2.27
CA ILE A 96 -2.37 13.53 -3.62
C ILE A 96 -3.46 14.03 -4.60
N PHE A 97 -4.69 13.55 -4.44
CA PHE A 97 -5.84 13.87 -5.27
C PHE A 97 -6.69 15.01 -4.68
N ASP A 98 -6.18 15.77 -3.72
CA ASP A 98 -6.83 17.01 -3.33
C ASP A 98 -6.70 18.07 -4.43
N THR A 99 -7.70 18.95 -4.56
CA THR A 99 -7.71 20.00 -5.59
C THR A 99 -6.61 21.05 -5.41
N SER A 100 -6.12 21.23 -4.18
CA SER A 100 -4.98 22.11 -3.91
C SER A 100 -3.61 21.45 -4.20
N VAL A 101 -3.57 20.14 -4.47
CA VAL A 101 -2.34 19.40 -4.83
C VAL A 101 -2.26 19.15 -6.34
N LEU A 102 -3.35 18.63 -6.91
CA LEU A 102 -3.52 18.41 -8.35
C LEU A 102 -4.77 19.16 -8.81
N SER A 103 -4.66 19.97 -9.86
CA SER A 103 -5.81 20.70 -10.42
C SER A 103 -6.78 19.77 -11.15
N ALA A 104 -8.04 20.19 -11.36
CA ALA A 104 -9.06 19.35 -12.00
C ALA A 104 -8.70 19.00 -13.47
N GLU A 105 -8.12 19.95 -14.18
CA GLU A 105 -7.83 19.87 -15.62
C GLU A 105 -6.85 18.76 -15.96
N ILE A 106 -5.97 18.39 -15.03
CA ILE A 106 -4.95 17.36 -15.27
C ILE A 106 -5.53 15.96 -15.43
N PHE A 107 -6.78 15.76 -15.02
CA PHE A 107 -7.51 14.49 -15.15
C PHE A 107 -8.39 14.44 -16.41
N SER A 108 -8.43 15.50 -17.21
CA SER A 108 -9.33 15.63 -18.37
C SER A 108 -9.17 14.55 -19.44
N ASN A 109 -7.97 13.98 -19.58
CA ASN A 109 -7.70 12.91 -20.54
C ASN A 109 -8.06 11.51 -20.02
N ILE A 110 -8.34 11.37 -18.72
CA ILE A 110 -8.72 10.09 -18.13
C ILE A 110 -10.13 9.72 -18.57
N LYS A 111 -10.22 8.67 -19.40
CA LYS A 111 -11.48 8.11 -19.92
C LYS A 111 -11.93 6.89 -19.14
N PHE A 112 -10.97 6.18 -18.55
CA PHE A 112 -11.22 4.93 -17.85
C PHE A 112 -10.40 4.87 -16.57
N PHE A 113 -10.93 4.19 -15.55
CA PHE A 113 -10.16 3.91 -14.35
C PHE A 113 -10.53 2.57 -13.74
N PHE A 114 -9.62 2.01 -12.97
CA PHE A 114 -9.85 0.82 -12.17
C PHE A 114 -9.09 0.94 -10.86
N THR A 115 -9.45 0.10 -9.90
CA THR A 115 -8.80 0.11 -8.59
C THR A 115 -8.31 -1.27 -8.19
N TYR A 116 -7.28 -1.33 -7.35
CA TYR A 116 -6.78 -2.59 -6.83
C TYR A 116 -6.25 -2.42 -5.41
N THR A 117 -6.49 -3.39 -4.54
CA THR A 117 -6.05 -3.34 -3.15
C THR A 117 -5.41 -4.63 -2.71
N THR A 118 -4.50 -4.49 -1.75
CA THR A 118 -3.96 -5.63 -1.01
C THR A 118 -4.30 -5.49 0.47
N HIS A 119 -4.76 -6.56 1.10
CA HIS A 119 -5.03 -6.57 2.55
C HIS A 119 -4.48 -7.83 3.20
N GLY A 120 -4.30 -7.77 4.52
CA GLY A 120 -4.00 -8.94 5.32
C GLY A 120 -5.25 -9.61 5.87
N SER A 121 -5.36 -9.70 7.18
CA SER A 121 -6.42 -10.45 7.88
C SER A 121 -7.77 -9.75 7.89
N VAL A 122 -7.79 -8.45 7.58
CA VAL A 122 -8.97 -7.60 7.72
C VAL A 122 -9.46 -7.17 6.33
N PRO A 123 -10.65 -7.61 5.88
CA PRO A 123 -11.24 -7.16 4.61
C PRO A 123 -11.79 -5.73 4.73
N HIS A 124 -11.96 -5.03 3.60
CA HIS A 124 -12.49 -3.67 3.60
C HIS A 124 -13.04 -3.18 2.25
N PRO A 125 -14.06 -2.30 2.21
CA PRO A 125 -14.46 -1.54 1.01
C PRO A 125 -13.45 -0.45 0.56
N VAL A 126 -12.13 -0.69 0.60
CA VAL A 126 -11.16 0.33 0.13
C VAL A 126 -11.32 0.59 -1.37
N GLY A 127 -11.73 -0.42 -2.14
CA GLY A 127 -12.04 -0.24 -3.57
C GLY A 127 -13.04 0.88 -3.85
N ASP A 128 -14.14 0.94 -3.09
CA ASP A 128 -15.16 1.99 -3.22
C ASP A 128 -14.61 3.38 -2.85
N VAL A 129 -13.72 3.44 -1.85
CA VAL A 129 -13.02 4.69 -1.47
C VAL A 129 -12.12 5.18 -2.61
N LEU A 130 -11.29 4.29 -3.17
CA LEU A 130 -10.39 4.64 -4.28
C LEU A 130 -11.17 5.03 -5.54
N ALA A 131 -12.26 4.33 -5.83
CA ALA A 131 -13.13 4.64 -6.96
C ALA A 131 -13.79 6.01 -6.77
N THR A 132 -14.22 6.32 -5.54
CA THR A 132 -14.76 7.65 -5.20
C THR A 132 -13.71 8.76 -5.40
N ILE A 133 -12.48 8.55 -4.93
CA ILE A 133 -11.38 9.51 -5.09
C ILE A 133 -11.18 9.84 -6.57
N ILE A 134 -11.06 8.85 -7.43
CA ILE A 134 -10.85 9.08 -8.87
C ILE A 134 -12.10 9.70 -9.51
N ASN A 135 -13.28 9.15 -9.25
CA ASN A 135 -14.53 9.62 -9.84
C ASN A 135 -14.80 11.10 -9.56
N ASN A 136 -14.46 11.59 -8.37
CA ASN A 136 -14.59 13.01 -8.01
C ASN A 136 -13.64 13.91 -8.82
N ARG A 137 -12.65 13.34 -9.50
CA ARG A 137 -11.70 14.03 -10.39
C ARG A 137 -11.99 13.78 -11.86
N THR A 138 -12.79 12.77 -12.19
CA THR A 138 -13.01 12.26 -13.55
C THR A 138 -14.48 11.94 -13.80
N GLU A 139 -15.38 12.93 -13.73
CA GLU A 139 -16.84 12.67 -13.72
C GLU A 139 -17.38 11.89 -14.93
N GLN A 140 -16.70 11.94 -16.08
CA GLN A 140 -17.09 11.24 -17.30
C GLN A 140 -16.36 9.90 -17.53
N ALA A 141 -15.39 9.56 -16.67
CA ALA A 141 -14.61 8.35 -16.86
C ALA A 141 -15.39 7.10 -16.46
N SER A 142 -15.26 6.04 -17.25
CA SER A 142 -15.88 4.75 -16.97
C SER A 142 -15.04 3.92 -15.99
N TYR A 143 -15.69 3.36 -14.97
CA TYR A 143 -15.05 2.47 -14.00
C TYR A 143 -15.01 1.03 -14.52
N LEU A 144 -13.81 0.45 -14.63
CA LEU A 144 -13.58 -0.91 -15.13
C LEU A 144 -13.58 -1.98 -14.02
N GLY A 145 -13.72 -1.57 -12.75
CA GLY A 145 -13.87 -2.46 -11.62
C GLY A 145 -12.72 -2.46 -10.63
N HIS A 146 -12.81 -3.40 -9.68
CA HIS A 146 -11.92 -3.52 -8.53
C HIS A 146 -11.31 -4.91 -8.42
N LEU A 147 -10.00 -4.97 -8.16
CA LEU A 147 -9.32 -6.19 -7.74
C LEU A 147 -8.94 -6.11 -6.26
N ASN A 148 -9.46 -7.01 -5.44
CA ASN A 148 -9.06 -7.13 -4.05
C ASN A 148 -8.31 -8.44 -3.80
N ILE A 149 -7.07 -8.32 -3.29
CA ILE A 149 -6.17 -9.46 -3.06
C ILE A 149 -5.82 -9.55 -1.58
N ARG A 150 -5.99 -10.74 -0.99
CA ARG A 150 -5.43 -11.05 0.32
C ARG A 150 -3.95 -11.42 0.16
N THR A 151 -3.11 -10.78 0.95
CA THR A 151 -1.65 -10.90 0.91
C THR A 151 -1.10 -11.19 2.31
N PRO A 152 0.17 -11.60 2.41
CA PRO A 152 0.86 -11.72 3.68
C PRO A 152 0.68 -10.53 4.61
N GLU A 153 0.52 -10.80 5.90
CA GLU A 153 0.41 -9.73 6.88
C GLU A 153 1.68 -8.92 7.03
N ASN A 154 1.56 -7.63 7.31
CA ASN A 154 2.72 -6.76 7.50
C ASN A 154 2.54 -5.76 8.64
N ILE A 155 1.42 -5.83 9.36
CA ILE A 155 1.16 -5.05 10.57
C ILE A 155 1.46 -5.88 11.80
N ILE A 156 2.27 -5.33 12.70
CA ILE A 156 2.83 -6.03 13.86
C ILE A 156 1.79 -6.72 14.75
N SER A 157 0.59 -6.15 14.87
CA SER A 157 -0.49 -6.72 15.69
C SER A 157 -1.11 -7.99 15.11
N TYR A 158 -0.91 -8.25 13.82
CA TYR A 158 -1.48 -9.36 13.08
C TYR A 158 -0.42 -10.28 12.46
N LEU A 159 0.85 -9.85 12.48
CA LEU A 159 1.96 -10.70 12.08
C LEU A 159 1.94 -12.00 12.90
N PRO A 160 2.15 -13.15 12.25
CA PRO A 160 2.18 -14.40 12.97
C PRO A 160 3.48 -14.51 13.79
N PRO A 161 3.59 -15.46 14.73
CA PRO A 161 4.83 -15.70 15.46
C PRO A 161 6.02 -16.01 14.53
N ILE A 162 7.25 -15.79 15.00
CA ILE A 162 8.48 -15.93 14.19
C ILE A 162 8.65 -17.28 13.46
N ASN A 163 8.03 -18.35 13.97
CA ASN A 163 8.08 -19.69 13.39
C ASN A 163 7.05 -19.93 12.27
N TYR A 164 6.20 -18.95 11.96
CA TYR A 164 5.20 -19.05 10.89
C TYR A 164 5.70 -18.33 9.66
N HIS A 165 5.44 -18.93 8.49
CA HIS A 165 5.77 -18.30 7.24
C HIS A 165 4.58 -17.56 6.65
N ASN A 166 4.84 -16.36 6.16
CA ASN A 166 3.83 -15.46 5.65
C ASN A 166 3.98 -15.36 4.12
N ALA A 167 3.37 -16.32 3.41
CA ALA A 167 3.42 -16.43 1.94
C ALA A 167 2.09 -16.01 1.30
N TRP A 168 2.16 -15.68 0.02
CA TRP A 168 0.96 -15.49 -0.79
C TRP A 168 0.20 -16.79 -0.96
N ASP A 169 -1.13 -16.68 -1.09
CA ASP A 169 -2.03 -17.78 -1.40
C ASP A 169 -2.15 -17.91 -2.93
N ASP A 170 -1.99 -19.11 -3.47
CA ASP A 170 -2.14 -19.39 -4.91
C ASP A 170 -3.51 -18.99 -5.45
N VAL A 171 -4.57 -19.16 -4.66
CA VAL A 171 -5.94 -18.78 -5.04
C VAL A 171 -6.06 -17.26 -5.14
N GLU A 172 -5.35 -16.52 -4.29
CA GLU A 172 -5.31 -15.06 -4.36
C GLU A 172 -4.50 -14.58 -5.56
N LEU A 173 -3.34 -15.18 -5.84
CA LEU A 173 -2.54 -14.87 -7.03
C LEU A 173 -3.31 -15.13 -8.33
N ALA A 174 -4.05 -16.24 -8.38
CA ALA A 174 -4.84 -16.63 -9.55
C ALA A 174 -5.95 -15.63 -9.91
N LYS A 175 -6.26 -14.64 -9.06
CA LYS A 175 -7.22 -13.57 -9.37
C LYS A 175 -6.63 -12.43 -10.21
N ILE A 176 -5.32 -12.26 -10.21
CA ILE A 176 -4.65 -11.12 -10.85
C ILE A 176 -4.79 -11.20 -12.37
N ASP A 177 -4.47 -12.36 -12.96
CA ASP A 177 -4.49 -12.54 -14.41
C ASP A 177 -5.89 -12.34 -15.02
N PRO A 178 -6.96 -12.98 -14.49
CA PRO A 178 -8.31 -12.74 -14.98
C PRO A 178 -8.74 -11.27 -14.94
N PHE A 179 -8.33 -10.52 -13.91
CA PHE A 179 -8.65 -9.10 -13.82
C PHE A 179 -7.84 -8.27 -14.83
N GLY A 180 -6.55 -8.55 -15.00
CA GLY A 180 -5.75 -7.89 -16.04
C GLY A 180 -6.29 -8.14 -17.45
N MET A 181 -6.72 -9.38 -17.72
CA MET A 181 -7.39 -9.75 -18.95
C MET A 181 -8.72 -9.01 -19.13
N SER A 182 -9.57 -8.93 -18.09
CA SER A 182 -10.86 -8.26 -18.21
C SER A 182 -10.72 -6.76 -18.48
N VAL A 183 -9.74 -6.09 -17.85
CA VAL A 183 -9.42 -4.69 -18.13
C VAL A 183 -8.93 -4.53 -19.58
N GLY A 184 -8.00 -5.37 -20.03
CA GLY A 184 -7.48 -5.31 -21.39
C GLY A 184 -8.54 -5.57 -22.47
N GLU A 185 -9.41 -6.56 -22.26
CA GLU A 185 -10.51 -6.86 -23.18
C GLU A 185 -11.51 -5.70 -23.26
N ALA A 186 -11.84 -5.07 -22.12
CA ALA A 186 -12.70 -3.88 -22.12
C ALA A 186 -12.10 -2.75 -22.98
N LEU A 187 -10.79 -2.52 -22.88
CA LEU A 187 -10.10 -1.43 -23.60
C LEU A 187 -9.93 -1.69 -25.11
N LYS A 188 -10.28 -2.86 -25.64
CA LYS A 188 -10.30 -3.11 -27.10
C LYS A 188 -11.41 -2.36 -27.81
N ASP A 189 -12.54 -2.14 -27.14
CA ASP A 189 -13.68 -1.39 -27.68
C ASP A 189 -14.11 -0.29 -26.70
N PRO A 190 -13.30 0.78 -26.56
CA PRO A 190 -13.50 1.80 -25.53
C PRO A 190 -14.81 2.58 -25.68
N ASN A 191 -15.44 2.55 -26.86
CA ASN A 191 -16.70 3.26 -27.12
C ASN A 191 -17.93 2.51 -26.57
N ASN A 192 -17.79 1.22 -26.25
CA ASN A 192 -18.89 0.36 -25.82
C ASN A 192 -18.71 -0.20 -24.40
N ILE A 193 -17.81 0.40 -23.60
CA ILE A 193 -17.58 -0.01 -22.21
C ILE A 193 -18.79 0.41 -21.35
N LYS A 194 -19.39 -0.56 -20.66
CA LYS A 194 -20.35 -0.29 -19.59
C LYS A 194 -19.62 -0.10 -18.27
N SER A 195 -19.65 1.12 -17.72
CA SER A 195 -19.09 1.39 -16.40
C SER A 195 -19.71 0.48 -15.33
N ILE A 196 -18.85 -0.06 -14.47
CA ILE A 196 -19.25 -0.82 -13.28
C ILE A 196 -19.70 0.18 -12.20
N SER A 197 -20.74 -0.18 -11.44
CA SER A 197 -21.20 0.62 -10.31
C SER A 197 -20.32 0.40 -9.07
N PHE A 198 -20.15 1.43 -8.25
CA PHE A 198 -19.49 1.37 -6.96
C PHE A 198 -20.23 2.26 -5.96
N ASN A 199 -20.04 2.03 -4.65
CA ASN A 199 -20.67 2.86 -3.64
C ASN A 199 -19.86 4.15 -3.44
N LYS A 200 -20.47 5.31 -3.67
CA LYS A 200 -19.80 6.59 -3.38
C LYS A 200 -19.65 6.79 -1.87
N ILE A 201 -18.43 7.12 -1.44
CA ILE A 201 -18.11 7.37 -0.03
C ILE A 201 -18.05 8.88 0.23
N ALA A 202 -18.94 9.39 1.08
CA ALA A 202 -19.03 10.83 1.35
C ALA A 202 -18.03 11.33 2.40
N HIS A 203 -17.66 10.47 3.36
CA HIS A 203 -16.79 10.84 4.48
C HIS A 203 -15.81 9.73 4.78
N ILE A 204 -14.53 10.09 4.91
CA ILE A 204 -13.45 9.18 5.30
C ILE A 204 -12.98 9.59 6.70
N ASP A 205 -13.04 8.66 7.66
CA ASP A 205 -12.62 8.90 9.04
C ASP A 205 -11.32 8.14 9.40
N TYR A 206 -10.23 8.89 9.49
CA TYR A 206 -8.90 8.37 9.87
C TYR A 206 -8.68 8.21 11.37
N SER A 207 -9.67 8.47 12.22
CA SER A 207 -9.57 8.38 13.68
C SER A 207 -8.95 7.06 14.17
N MET A 208 -9.27 5.94 13.50
CA MET A 208 -8.70 4.63 13.82
C MET A 208 -7.19 4.55 13.53
N GLN A 209 -6.72 5.12 12.42
CA GLN A 209 -5.29 5.18 12.10
C GLN A 209 -4.55 6.10 13.07
N PHE A 210 -5.16 7.20 13.53
CA PHE A 210 -4.51 8.13 14.46
C PHE A 210 -4.35 7.56 15.87
N SER A 211 -5.28 6.70 16.29
CA SER A 211 -5.31 6.08 17.61
C SER A 211 -4.50 4.78 17.71
N ILE A 212 -4.01 4.23 16.60
CA ILE A 212 -3.32 2.93 16.58
C ILE A 212 -2.05 2.92 17.44
N VAL A 213 -1.33 4.05 17.51
CA VAL A 213 -0.12 4.20 18.35
C VAL A 213 -0.45 4.05 19.83
N GLY A 214 -1.63 4.49 20.27
CA GLY A 214 -2.10 4.28 21.64
C GLY A 214 -2.28 2.80 21.97
N ARG A 215 -2.60 1.96 20.98
CA ARG A 215 -2.75 0.51 21.15
C ARG A 215 -1.44 -0.25 21.05
N THR A 216 -0.60 0.12 20.08
CA THR A 216 0.64 -0.60 19.72
C THR A 216 1.89 -0.10 20.44
N GLY A 217 1.85 1.12 20.98
CA GLY A 217 3.04 1.85 21.41
C GLY A 217 3.84 2.40 20.22
N PRO A 218 4.68 3.43 20.42
CA PRO A 218 5.64 3.83 19.41
C PRO A 218 6.70 2.72 19.20
N PRO A 219 7.33 2.65 18.01
CA PRO A 219 8.45 1.74 17.79
C PRO A 219 9.61 2.08 18.72
N GLN A 220 10.34 1.05 19.15
CA GLN A 220 11.58 1.18 19.92
C GLN A 220 12.74 0.55 19.17
N VAL A 221 13.96 1.05 19.42
CA VAL A 221 15.19 0.55 18.83
C VAL A 221 15.96 -0.29 19.85
N ASP A 222 16.41 -1.47 19.43
CA ASP A 222 17.41 -2.27 20.12
C ASP A 222 18.80 -1.74 19.74
N GLU A 223 19.40 -0.96 20.65
CA GLU A 223 20.71 -0.34 20.44
C GLU A 223 21.83 -1.37 20.21
N SER A 224 21.69 -2.60 20.70
CA SER A 224 22.69 -3.67 20.53
C SER A 224 22.72 -4.24 19.11
N LYS A 225 21.60 -4.16 18.38
CA LYS A 225 21.48 -4.63 16.99
C LYS A 225 21.59 -3.51 15.97
N CYS A 226 21.34 -2.26 16.37
CA CYS A 226 21.27 -1.15 15.44
C CYS A 226 22.66 -0.69 14.98
N VAL A 227 22.95 -0.92 13.70
CA VAL A 227 24.19 -0.45 13.05
C VAL A 227 24.12 0.98 12.50
N LYS A 228 23.09 1.75 12.89
CA LYS A 228 22.91 3.17 12.52
C LYS A 228 22.88 3.45 11.00
N CYS A 229 22.40 2.48 10.21
CA CYS A 229 22.35 2.57 8.74
C CYS A 229 21.27 3.53 8.18
N ARG A 230 20.38 4.05 9.04
CA ARG A 230 19.30 5.00 8.68
C ARG A 230 18.23 4.48 7.72
N THR A 231 18.16 3.17 7.44
CA THR A 231 17.11 2.57 6.61
C THR A 231 15.70 2.95 7.09
N CYS A 232 15.44 2.92 8.41
CA CYS A 232 14.15 3.30 8.97
C CYS A 232 13.77 4.76 8.68
N VAL A 233 14.73 5.69 8.81
CA VAL A 233 14.55 7.12 8.51
C VAL A 233 14.24 7.31 7.03
N ASN A 234 15.03 6.69 6.15
CA ASN A 234 14.89 6.84 4.71
C ASN A 234 13.57 6.29 4.18
N LEU A 235 13.05 5.22 4.79
CA LEU A 235 11.81 4.60 4.37
C LEU A 235 10.55 5.26 4.95
N CYS A 236 10.66 6.12 5.96
CA CYS A 236 9.50 6.75 6.57
C CYS A 236 8.84 7.74 5.59
N PRO A 237 7.59 7.51 5.15
CA PRO A 237 6.92 8.42 4.22
C PRO A 237 6.56 9.76 4.87
N TYR A 238 6.46 9.81 6.21
CA TYR A 238 6.01 11.01 6.92
C TYR A 238 7.17 11.83 7.52
N ASN A 239 8.42 11.40 7.32
CA ASN A 239 9.62 12.03 7.89
C ASN A 239 9.58 12.20 9.42
N VAL A 240 8.87 11.31 10.13
CA VAL A 240 8.66 11.37 11.60
C VAL A 240 9.75 10.64 12.40
N ILE A 241 10.83 10.22 11.75
CA ILE A 241 11.96 9.53 12.40
C ILE A 241 13.21 10.38 12.23
N LYS A 242 13.81 10.80 13.34
CA LYS A 242 15.06 11.55 13.38
C LYS A 242 16.19 10.72 13.98
N ILE A 243 17.43 11.15 13.80
CA ILE A 243 18.56 10.56 14.52
C ILE A 243 18.76 11.38 15.80
N GLY A 244 18.61 10.71 16.94
CA GLY A 244 18.82 11.27 18.28
C GLY A 244 20.28 11.57 18.59
N SER A 245 20.52 12.18 19.74
CA SER A 245 21.86 12.59 20.19
C SER A 245 22.85 11.43 20.31
N LYS A 246 22.36 10.23 20.64
CA LYS A 246 23.17 9.00 20.74
C LYS A 246 23.43 8.32 19.37
N GLY A 247 22.90 8.88 18.29
CA GLY A 247 23.04 8.35 16.93
C GLY A 247 22.03 7.23 16.59
N PHE A 248 21.02 7.00 17.44
CA PHE A 248 19.95 6.03 17.20
C PHE A 248 18.68 6.71 16.66
N PRO A 249 17.82 6.00 15.91
CA PRO A 249 16.55 6.55 15.47
C PRO A 249 15.60 6.84 16.65
N GLU A 250 14.93 7.99 16.58
CA GLU A 250 13.88 8.42 17.50
C GLU A 250 12.63 8.74 16.67
N TRP A 251 11.48 8.21 17.10
CA TRP A 251 10.18 8.43 16.46
C TRP A 251 9.43 9.55 17.17
N ASP A 252 8.86 10.46 16.40
CA ASP A 252 7.78 11.30 16.88
C ASP A 252 6.53 10.42 17.07
N ALA A 253 6.23 10.11 18.33
CA ALA A 253 5.11 9.24 18.71
C ALA A 253 3.74 9.87 18.36
N ASP A 254 3.65 11.20 18.33
CA ASP A 254 2.42 11.92 18.04
C ASP A 254 2.12 11.94 16.55
N SER A 255 3.14 11.84 15.70
CA SER A 255 2.97 11.82 14.24
C SER A 255 3.11 10.41 13.63
N CYS A 256 3.67 9.44 14.35
CA CYS A 256 3.81 8.07 13.87
C CYS A 256 2.46 7.35 13.72
N LEU A 257 2.23 6.81 12.52
CA LEU A 257 1.01 6.06 12.15
C LEU A 257 1.18 4.55 12.27
N VAL A 258 2.32 4.08 12.78
CA VAL A 258 2.62 2.66 13.04
C VAL A 258 2.38 1.76 11.82
N CYS A 259 2.72 2.25 10.64
CA CYS A 259 2.65 1.45 9.39
C CYS A 259 3.61 0.25 9.38
N CYS A 260 4.46 0.07 10.39
CA CYS A 260 5.40 -1.05 10.55
C CYS A 260 6.46 -1.19 9.44
N ARG A 261 6.58 -0.24 8.50
CA ARG A 261 7.61 -0.28 7.44
C ARG A 261 9.03 -0.38 7.99
N CYS A 262 9.35 0.45 8.99
CA CYS A 262 10.68 0.45 9.62
C CYS A 262 10.99 -0.87 10.34
N TYR A 263 9.98 -1.53 10.89
CA TYR A 263 10.10 -2.86 11.49
C TYR A 263 10.37 -3.91 10.40
N ASN A 264 9.52 -3.97 9.37
CA ASN A 264 9.65 -4.99 8.32
C ASN A 264 10.93 -4.87 7.48
N GLN A 265 11.50 -3.66 7.37
CA GLN A 265 12.63 -3.37 6.48
C GLN A 265 13.95 -3.15 7.22
N CYS A 266 14.00 -3.32 8.53
CA CYS A 266 15.26 -3.19 9.27
C CYS A 266 16.17 -4.39 8.96
N PRO A 267 17.35 -4.20 8.33
CA PRO A 267 18.21 -5.31 7.95
C PRO A 267 18.86 -6.03 9.15
N ASN A 268 18.86 -5.41 10.33
CA ASN A 268 19.41 -5.98 11.56
C ASN A 268 18.31 -6.30 12.59
N GLU A 269 17.03 -6.23 12.18
CA GLU A 269 15.89 -6.53 13.05
C GLU A 269 15.90 -5.74 14.37
N ALA A 270 16.46 -4.53 14.33
CA ALA A 270 16.71 -3.71 15.50
C ALA A 270 15.52 -2.84 15.92
N ILE A 271 14.35 -2.98 15.29
CA ILE A 271 13.14 -2.22 15.62
C ILE A 271 12.11 -3.17 16.20
N ASP A 272 11.47 -2.78 17.29
CA ASP A 272 10.46 -3.57 18.01
C ASP A 272 9.23 -2.72 18.42
N PHE A 273 8.13 -3.40 18.73
CA PHE A 273 6.93 -2.87 19.37
C PHE A 273 6.61 -3.67 20.65
N PRO A 274 7.21 -3.30 21.80
CA PRO A 274 7.13 -4.13 23.01
C PRO A 274 5.71 -4.34 23.53
N LYS A 275 4.82 -3.34 23.41
CA LYS A 275 3.43 -3.41 23.90
C LYS A 275 2.59 -4.48 23.20
N VAL A 276 3.03 -4.93 22.02
CA VAL A 276 2.36 -5.98 21.23
C VAL A 276 3.28 -7.17 20.95
N PHE A 277 4.35 -7.31 21.76
CA PHE A 277 5.28 -8.43 21.71
C PHE A 277 5.94 -8.60 20.34
N GLY A 278 6.34 -7.50 19.70
CA GLY A 278 6.87 -7.50 18.34
C GLY A 278 8.12 -8.36 18.12
N ALA A 279 8.94 -8.54 19.15
CA ALA A 279 10.13 -9.39 19.13
C ALA A 279 9.80 -10.87 18.88
N PHE A 280 8.56 -11.29 19.11
CA PHE A 280 8.09 -12.66 18.91
C PHE A 280 7.32 -12.83 17.59
N ARG A 281 7.21 -11.78 16.78
CA ARG A 281 6.49 -11.79 15.49
C ARG A 281 7.45 -11.96 14.31
N SER A 282 6.95 -12.56 13.24
CA SER A 282 7.70 -12.63 11.98
C SER A 282 7.77 -11.26 11.31
N ARG A 283 8.79 -11.06 10.46
CA ARG A 283 8.94 -9.86 9.63
C ARG A 283 8.59 -10.19 8.19
N TYR A 284 7.96 -9.25 7.50
CA TYR A 284 7.64 -9.38 6.08
C TYR A 284 8.17 -8.17 5.32
N SER A 285 9.41 -8.24 4.84
CA SER A 285 10.07 -7.12 4.15
C SER A 285 9.45 -6.89 2.78
N LYS A 286 9.47 -7.91 1.93
CA LYS A 286 8.89 -7.91 0.60
C LYS A 286 8.45 -9.32 0.19
N PRO A 287 7.49 -9.43 -0.74
CA PRO A 287 7.29 -10.67 -1.46
C PRO A 287 8.55 -11.06 -2.22
N ASP A 288 8.82 -12.37 -2.24
CA ASP A 288 9.91 -12.95 -3.00
C ASP A 288 9.35 -13.59 -4.28
N PHE A 289 9.51 -12.88 -5.39
CA PHE A 289 9.02 -13.29 -6.71
C PHE A 289 10.04 -14.12 -7.50
N THR A 290 11.27 -14.28 -7.01
CA THR A 290 12.29 -15.12 -7.65
C THR A 290 12.09 -16.59 -7.34
N LYS A 291 11.25 -16.89 -6.34
CA LYS A 291 10.74 -18.21 -6.03
C LYS A 291 9.44 -18.43 -6.82
N VAL A 292 9.57 -18.78 -8.09
CA VAL A 292 8.50 -19.41 -8.86
C VAL A 292 8.18 -20.72 -8.13
N GLY A 293 7.11 -20.73 -7.34
CA GLY A 293 6.88 -21.78 -6.34
C GLY A 293 6.09 -21.27 -5.14
N VAL A 294 4.98 -20.62 -5.44
CA VAL A 294 3.86 -20.58 -4.49
C VAL A 294 3.26 -21.99 -4.53
N GLY A 295 3.05 -22.60 -3.36
CA GLY A 295 2.32 -23.88 -3.24
C GLY A 295 3.06 -25.13 -2.73
N ASP A 296 4.40 -25.21 -2.65
CA ASP A 296 5.07 -26.41 -2.07
C ASP A 296 5.27 -26.32 -0.54
N GLY A 297 4.98 -25.13 -0.01
CA GLY A 297 5.20 -24.79 1.36
C GLY A 297 6.65 -25.00 1.77
N LYS A 298 7.67 -24.51 1.04
CA LYS A 298 9.07 -24.45 1.53
C LYS A 298 9.77 -23.08 1.30
N ASN A 299 10.66 -22.66 2.21
CA ASN A 299 11.45 -21.41 2.07
C ASN A 299 12.74 -21.62 1.24
N GLU A 300 13.58 -20.57 1.10
CA GLU A 300 14.91 -20.63 0.43
C GLU A 300 15.88 -21.66 1.00
N LYS A 301 15.64 -22.14 2.22
CA LYS A 301 16.43 -23.17 2.89
C LYS A 301 15.74 -24.55 2.82
N GLY A 302 14.67 -24.68 2.04
CA GLY A 302 13.89 -25.92 1.90
C GLY A 302 13.03 -26.26 3.12
N GLN A 303 12.83 -25.33 4.06
CA GLN A 303 12.08 -25.56 5.31
C GLN A 303 10.57 -25.44 5.08
N ILE A 304 9.78 -26.38 5.62
CA ILE A 304 8.32 -26.39 5.48
C ILE A 304 7.70 -25.08 6.01
N MET A 305 6.86 -24.46 5.21
CA MET A 305 6.17 -23.19 5.41
C MET A 305 4.83 -23.52 6.06
N ILE A 306 4.66 -23.08 7.30
CA ILE A 306 3.37 -23.20 7.97
C ILE A 306 2.47 -22.11 7.39
N PRO A 307 1.31 -22.43 6.77
CA PRO A 307 0.40 -21.44 6.22
C PRO A 307 -0.08 -20.45 7.29
N LEU A 308 -0.50 -19.27 6.84
CA LEU A 308 -1.07 -18.27 7.74
C LEU A 308 -2.25 -18.88 8.52
N PRO A 309 -2.36 -18.57 9.82
CA PRO A 309 -3.57 -18.89 10.56
C PRO A 309 -4.77 -18.25 9.84
N LEU A 310 -5.91 -18.93 9.85
CA LEU A 310 -7.15 -18.34 9.33
C LEU A 310 -7.43 -17.02 10.07
N PRO A 311 -8.07 -16.01 9.46
CA PRO A 311 -8.35 -14.74 10.13
C PRO A 311 -8.97 -14.92 11.52
N GLN A 312 -9.88 -15.88 11.68
CA GLN A 312 -10.48 -16.25 12.97
C GLN A 312 -9.46 -16.68 14.04
N GLU A 313 -8.40 -17.39 13.66
CA GLU A 313 -7.30 -17.80 14.55
C GLU A 313 -6.42 -16.60 14.91
N ILE A 314 -6.23 -15.67 13.98
CA ILE A 314 -5.52 -14.40 14.23
C ILE A 314 -6.31 -13.54 15.22
N PHE A 315 -7.64 -13.47 15.08
CA PHE A 315 -8.50 -12.73 16.00
C PHE A 315 -8.62 -13.40 17.38
N ALA A 316 -8.67 -14.74 17.45
CA ALA A 316 -8.63 -15.47 18.72
C ALA A 316 -7.34 -15.17 19.52
N ARG A 317 -6.22 -14.91 18.83
CA ARG A 317 -4.95 -14.53 19.46
C ARG A 317 -4.92 -13.12 20.04
N ARG A 318 -5.91 -12.24 19.78
CA ARG A 318 -5.99 -10.92 20.43
C ARG A 318 -6.19 -10.99 21.95
N GLY A 319 -6.49 -12.18 22.50
CA GLY A 319 -6.49 -12.48 23.94
C GLY A 319 -5.27 -13.27 24.43
N TRP A 320 -4.35 -13.65 23.54
CA TRP A 320 -3.17 -14.44 23.90
C TRP A 320 -2.05 -13.53 24.39
N LYS A 321 -1.77 -13.61 25.69
CA LYS A 321 -0.54 -13.10 26.29
C LYS A 321 0.48 -14.24 26.24
N PRO A 322 1.71 -14.02 25.72
CA PRO A 322 2.74 -15.06 25.72
C PRO A 322 3.06 -15.57 27.13
#